data_AF-A0A831YFL5-F1
#
_entry.id   AF-A0A831YFL5-F1
#
_cell.length_a   1.000
_cell.length_b   1.000
_cell.length_c   1.000
_cell.angle_alpha   90.00
_cell.angle_beta   90.00
_cell.angle_gamma   90.00
#
_symmetry.space_group_name_H-M   'P 1'
#
loop_
_entity.id
_entity.type
_entity.pdbx_description
1 polymer ?
#
loop_
_entity_poly.entity_id
_entity_poly.type
_entity_poly.pdbx_seq_one_letter_code
_entity_poly.pdbx_strand_id
1 'polypeptide(L)'
;MWELSGQYDVGVWYEYVRVGTWTNQYDVFCGVVVNGVRLDQPYCRAVEECVEEVLREYKREVERLREPPVPALVIKIDPVEELLREWPELGAFGTEWVRKWLDLRDRLIEIAKTLRRFPWMVGVVRQRPMSILHPYMVEVYVARDGSETCISLTSSKAYCAQNGAAKEVKLELEFSRYEVYEDKIREVYRPKGLLAFATAAREYVRLI
;
A
#
# COMPACT_ATOMS: atom_id res chain seq x y z
N MET A 1 25.69 -19.53 35.86
CA MET A 1 26.55 -19.37 34.66
C MET A 1 27.87 -20.12 34.81
N TRP A 2 28.67 -19.82 35.83
CA TRP A 2 29.95 -20.53 36.10
C TRP A 2 29.80 -22.04 36.36
N GLU A 3 28.65 -22.48 36.85
CA GLU A 3 28.35 -23.90 37.10
C GLU A 3 28.17 -24.72 35.81
N LEU A 4 27.73 -24.08 34.71
CA LEU A 4 27.55 -24.74 33.41
C LEU A 4 28.80 -24.66 32.53
N SER A 5 29.61 -23.61 32.68
CA SER A 5 30.80 -23.36 31.84
C SER A 5 31.93 -24.39 32.02
N GLY A 6 31.86 -25.25 33.04
CA GLY A 6 32.81 -26.36 33.23
C GLY A 6 32.53 -27.58 32.32
N GLN A 7 31.31 -27.69 31.78
CA GLN A 7 30.85 -28.84 30.99
C GLN A 7 30.29 -28.46 29.62
N TYR A 8 29.80 -27.23 29.46
CA TYR A 8 29.14 -26.73 28.26
C TYR A 8 29.80 -25.44 27.78
N ASP A 9 29.81 -25.21 26.47
CA ASP A 9 30.18 -23.92 25.90
C ASP A 9 28.98 -22.97 26.07
N VAL A 10 29.12 -21.97 26.94
CA VAL A 10 28.02 -21.06 27.30
C VAL A 10 28.37 -19.61 26.98
N GLY A 11 27.47 -18.96 26.25
CA GLY A 11 27.59 -17.56 25.85
C GLY A 11 26.27 -16.80 25.95
N VAL A 12 26.27 -15.57 25.46
CA VAL A 12 25.08 -14.70 25.40
C VAL A 12 24.93 -14.21 23.97
N TRP A 13 23.71 -14.12 23.47
CA TRP A 13 23.42 -13.54 22.16
C TRP A 13 22.48 -12.35 22.28
N TYR A 14 22.58 -11.44 21.30
CA TYR A 14 21.72 -10.27 21.17
C TYR A 14 21.41 -10.03 19.68
N GLU A 15 20.16 -9.66 19.39
CA GLU A 15 19.68 -9.37 18.05
C GLU A 15 18.76 -8.15 18.06
N TYR A 16 19.02 -7.20 17.17
CA TYR A 16 18.20 -6.01 16.98
C TYR A 16 17.27 -6.25 15.79
N VAL A 17 15.98 -6.41 16.06
CA VAL A 17 14.97 -6.63 15.02
C VAL A 17 14.16 -5.36 14.83
N ARG A 18 14.10 -4.86 13.60
CA ARG A 18 13.28 -3.69 13.26
C ARG A 18 11.81 -4.10 13.18
N VAL A 19 10.99 -3.53 14.04
CA VAL A 19 9.56 -3.91 14.20
C VAL A 19 8.60 -2.89 13.59
N GLY A 20 9.10 -1.75 13.10
CA GLY A 20 8.28 -0.67 12.56
C GLY A 20 8.67 -0.29 11.13
N THR A 21 7.66 -0.04 10.29
CA THR A 21 7.86 0.48 8.94
C THR A 21 8.37 1.93 9.01
N TRP A 22 7.73 2.80 9.82
CA TRP A 22 7.94 4.26 9.81
C TRP A 22 8.73 4.87 10.99
N THR A 23 9.05 4.11 12.03
CA THR A 23 9.92 4.54 13.15
C THR A 23 11.14 3.62 13.24
N ASN A 24 12.30 4.17 13.65
CA ASN A 24 13.50 3.38 14.00
C ASN A 24 13.30 2.68 15.37
N GLN A 25 12.23 1.92 15.49
CA GLN A 25 11.92 1.12 16.67
C GLN A 25 12.54 -0.27 16.47
N TYR A 26 13.43 -0.63 17.38
CA TYR A 26 14.13 -1.90 17.39
C TYR A 26 13.73 -2.64 18.66
N ASP A 27 13.24 -3.87 18.50
CA ASP A 27 13.17 -4.80 19.61
C ASP A 27 14.52 -5.46 19.76
N VAL A 28 15.01 -5.48 21.00
CA VAL A 28 16.26 -6.14 21.35
C VAL A 28 15.91 -7.49 21.94
N PHE A 29 16.21 -8.54 21.19
CA PHE A 29 16.14 -9.90 21.69
C PHE A 29 17.49 -10.26 22.27
N CYS A 30 17.49 -10.89 23.43
CA CYS A 30 18.71 -11.40 24.05
C CYS A 30 18.42 -12.69 24.81
N GLY A 31 19.47 -13.51 24.96
CA GLY A 31 19.33 -14.79 25.62
C GLY A 31 20.65 -15.52 25.75
N VAL A 32 20.58 -16.77 26.21
CA VAL A 32 21.75 -17.61 26.48
C VAL A 32 22.04 -18.49 25.27
N VAL A 33 23.31 -18.70 24.95
CA VAL A 33 23.74 -19.71 23.99
C VAL A 33 24.36 -20.87 24.76
N VAL A 34 23.92 -22.09 24.51
CA VAL A 34 24.52 -23.31 25.08
C VAL A 34 24.89 -24.25 23.95
N ASN A 35 26.17 -24.59 23.82
CA ASN A 35 26.71 -25.42 22.73
C ASN A 35 26.23 -24.98 21.33
N GLY A 36 26.17 -23.66 21.09
CA GLY A 36 25.70 -23.08 19.82
C GLY A 36 24.18 -23.00 19.64
N VAL A 37 23.37 -23.52 20.56
CA VAL A 37 21.91 -23.39 20.52
C VAL A 37 21.49 -22.09 21.21
N ARG A 38 20.76 -21.23 20.50
CA ARG A 38 20.20 -19.98 21.04
C ARG A 38 18.94 -20.27 21.83
N LEU A 39 18.93 -19.88 23.10
CA LEU A 39 17.79 -19.96 23.99
C LEU A 39 17.32 -18.54 24.33
N ASP A 40 16.03 -18.39 24.58
CA ASP A 40 15.46 -17.13 25.06
C ASP A 40 15.93 -16.81 26.49
N GLN A 41 15.65 -15.59 26.94
CA GLN A 41 15.97 -15.18 28.30
C GLN A 41 15.21 -16.06 29.31
N PRO A 42 15.92 -16.76 30.23
CA PRO A 42 15.25 -17.56 31.24
C PRO A 42 14.55 -16.64 32.25
N TYR A 43 13.28 -16.96 32.55
CA TYR A 43 12.48 -16.25 33.55
C TYR A 43 12.57 -16.96 34.90
N CYS A 44 13.57 -16.62 35.69
CA CYS A 44 13.91 -17.27 36.96
C CYS A 44 14.38 -16.22 37.97
N ARG A 45 14.27 -16.52 39.27
CA ARG A 45 14.67 -15.60 40.36
C ARG A 45 15.87 -16.11 41.16
N ALA A 46 16.07 -17.42 41.21
CA ALA A 46 17.22 -18.07 41.84
C ALA A 46 18.14 -18.71 40.80
N VAL A 47 19.42 -18.86 41.12
CA VAL A 47 20.43 -19.38 40.17
C VAL A 47 20.14 -20.83 39.81
N GLU A 48 19.76 -21.63 40.79
CA GLU A 48 19.45 -23.05 40.65
C GLU A 48 18.23 -23.24 39.74
N GLU A 49 17.19 -22.43 39.94
CA GLU A 49 15.99 -22.38 39.09
C GLU A 49 16.33 -21.97 37.65
N CYS A 50 17.24 -20.99 37.47
CA CYS A 50 17.71 -20.60 36.14
C CYS A 50 18.44 -21.73 35.42
N VAL A 51 19.27 -22.50 36.14
CA VAL A 51 20.01 -23.62 35.55
C VAL A 51 19.05 -24.72 35.10
N GLU A 52 18.04 -25.05 35.91
CA GLU A 52 17.02 -26.03 35.55
C GLU A 52 16.19 -25.61 34.33
N GLU A 53 15.71 -24.36 34.31
CA GLU A 53 14.95 -23.81 33.17
C GLU A 53 15.79 -23.81 31.87
N VAL A 54 17.05 -23.36 31.93
CA VAL A 54 17.95 -23.34 30.77
C VAL A 54 18.18 -24.76 30.24
N LEU A 55 18.41 -25.74 31.12
CA LEU A 55 18.63 -27.13 30.68
C LEU A 55 17.36 -27.74 30.09
N ARG A 56 16.17 -27.40 30.62
CA ARG A 56 14.89 -27.86 30.08
C ARG A 56 14.65 -27.32 28.68
N GLU A 57 14.85 -26.02 28.47
CA GLU A 57 14.68 -25.37 27.16
C GLU A 57 15.76 -25.85 26.18
N TYR A 58 17.01 -26.02 26.62
CA TYR A 58 18.07 -26.59 25.80
C TYR A 58 17.70 -27.98 25.26
N LYS A 59 17.20 -28.86 26.12
CA LYS A 59 16.77 -30.20 25.71
C LYS A 59 15.67 -30.14 24.66
N ARG A 60 14.68 -29.27 24.87
CA ARG A 60 13.56 -29.07 23.94
C ARG A 60 14.02 -28.54 22.58
N GLU A 61 14.92 -27.57 22.58
CA GLU A 61 15.46 -26.99 21.34
C GLU A 61 16.34 -28.00 20.59
N VAL A 62 17.14 -28.79 21.30
CA VAL A 62 17.90 -29.89 20.68
C VAL A 62 16.97 -30.94 20.07
N GLU A 63 15.87 -31.29 20.75
CA GLU A 63 14.85 -32.19 20.20
C GLU A 63 14.14 -31.57 18.98
N ARG A 64 13.82 -30.27 19.01
CA ARG A 64 13.25 -29.55 17.87
C ARG A 64 14.21 -29.52 16.68
N LEU A 65 15.50 -29.28 16.91
CA LEU A 65 16.53 -29.24 15.86
C LEU A 65 16.86 -30.62 15.27
N ARG A 66 16.50 -31.72 15.95
CA ARG A 66 16.54 -33.07 15.36
C ARG A 66 15.49 -33.23 14.26
N GLU A 67 14.39 -32.49 14.34
CA GLU A 67 13.40 -32.42 13.28
C GLU A 67 13.78 -31.28 12.31
N PRO A 68 13.97 -31.56 11.01
CA PRO A 68 14.22 -30.50 10.06
C PRO A 68 13.02 -29.55 10.06
N PRO A 69 13.22 -28.22 10.17
CA PRO A 69 12.11 -27.28 10.16
C PRO A 69 11.37 -27.43 8.82
N VAL A 70 10.05 -27.55 8.87
CA VAL A 70 9.22 -27.46 7.67
C VAL A 70 9.54 -26.08 7.06
N PRO A 71 10.04 -26.00 5.81
CA PRO A 71 10.28 -24.71 5.22
C PRO A 71 8.94 -23.98 5.20
N ALA A 72 8.83 -22.89 5.95
CA ALA A 72 7.79 -21.92 5.72
C ALA A 72 8.03 -21.40 4.31
N LEU A 73 7.30 -21.95 3.33
CA LEU A 73 7.19 -21.37 2.00
C LEU A 73 6.43 -20.05 2.17
N VAL A 74 7.14 -19.02 2.66
CA VAL A 74 6.67 -17.64 2.60
C VAL A 74 6.72 -17.29 1.13
N ILE A 75 5.63 -17.56 0.42
CA ILE A 75 5.39 -16.99 -0.90
C ILE A 75 5.27 -15.49 -0.65
N LYS A 76 6.40 -14.78 -0.68
CA LYS A 76 6.44 -13.33 -0.73
C LYS A 76 5.93 -12.93 -2.11
N ILE A 77 4.61 -12.95 -2.29
CA ILE A 77 3.99 -12.30 -3.45
C ILE A 77 4.40 -10.83 -3.34
N ASP A 78 4.99 -10.27 -4.41
CA ASP A 78 5.30 -8.85 -4.43
C ASP A 78 3.97 -8.09 -4.22
N PRO A 79 3.84 -7.19 -3.22
CA PRO A 79 2.61 -6.44 -2.99
C PRO A 79 2.13 -5.68 -4.24
N VAL A 80 3.04 -5.34 -5.17
CA VAL A 80 2.69 -4.79 -6.49
C VAL A 80 1.93 -5.80 -7.35
N GLU A 81 2.41 -7.04 -7.42
CA GLU A 81 1.79 -8.10 -8.22
C GLU A 81 0.41 -8.46 -7.69
N GLU A 82 0.24 -8.51 -6.38
CA GLU A 82 -1.06 -8.71 -5.74
C GLU A 82 -2.03 -7.58 -6.09
N LEU A 83 -1.60 -6.33 -5.93
CA LEU A 83 -2.44 -5.16 -6.24
C LEU A 83 -2.83 -5.11 -7.72
N LEU A 84 -1.90 -5.40 -8.63
CA LEU A 84 -2.16 -5.43 -10.08
C LEU A 84 -3.04 -6.62 -10.49
N ARG A 85 -3.00 -7.73 -9.75
CA ARG A 85 -3.91 -8.86 -9.97
C ARG A 85 -5.35 -8.51 -9.60
N GLU A 86 -5.57 -7.76 -8.53
CA GLU A 86 -6.89 -7.27 -8.13
C GLU A 86 -7.38 -6.10 -9.00
N TRP A 87 -6.46 -5.21 -9.38
CA TRP A 87 -6.71 -3.95 -10.08
C TRP A 87 -5.86 -3.82 -11.35
N PRO A 88 -6.15 -4.64 -12.39
CA PRO A 88 -5.41 -4.62 -13.64
C PRO A 88 -5.45 -3.27 -14.36
N GLU A 89 -6.43 -2.41 -14.05
CA GLU A 89 -6.56 -1.05 -14.58
C GLU A 89 -5.35 -0.17 -14.21
N LEU A 90 -4.74 -0.41 -13.04
CA LEU A 90 -3.54 0.32 -12.60
C LEU A 90 -2.33 0.00 -13.47
N GLY A 91 -2.33 -1.14 -14.16
CA GLY A 91 -1.29 -1.48 -15.14
C GLY A 91 -1.17 -0.45 -16.27
N ALA A 92 -2.20 0.37 -16.50
CA ALA A 92 -2.16 1.47 -17.45
C ALA A 92 -1.11 2.54 -17.13
N PHE A 93 -0.79 2.73 -15.83
CA PHE A 93 0.23 3.68 -15.37
C PHE A 93 1.65 3.09 -15.39
N GLY A 94 1.77 1.77 -15.54
CA GLY A 94 3.02 1.02 -15.47
C GLY A 94 3.32 0.47 -14.06
N THR A 95 4.01 -0.67 -14.02
CA THR A 95 4.38 -1.37 -12.76
C THR A 95 5.25 -0.51 -11.86
N GLU A 96 6.19 0.23 -12.44
CA GLU A 96 7.10 1.12 -11.69
C GLU A 96 6.36 2.29 -11.05
N TRP A 97 5.31 2.79 -11.69
CA TRP A 97 4.47 3.82 -11.11
C TRP A 97 3.68 3.28 -9.90
N VAL A 98 3.10 2.08 -10.02
CA VAL A 98 2.41 1.43 -8.90
C VAL A 98 3.38 1.14 -7.76
N ARG A 99 4.57 0.61 -8.05
CA ARG A 99 5.64 0.35 -7.08
C ARG A 99 6.04 1.62 -6.32
N LYS A 100 6.17 2.74 -7.04
CA LYS A 100 6.55 4.04 -6.46
C LYS A 100 5.50 4.60 -5.49
N TRP A 101 4.22 4.34 -5.70
CA TRP A 101 3.11 4.93 -4.95
C TRP A 101 2.32 3.93 -4.09
N LEU A 102 2.92 2.76 -3.77
CA LEU A 102 2.27 1.72 -2.96
C LEU A 102 1.84 2.22 -1.57
N ASP A 103 2.54 3.21 -1.02
CA ASP A 103 2.21 3.87 0.24
C ASP A 103 0.84 4.57 0.19
N LEU A 104 0.40 5.00 -0.99
CA LEU A 104 -0.91 5.58 -1.26
C LEU A 104 -1.93 4.54 -1.75
N ARG A 105 -1.87 3.30 -1.22
CA ARG A 105 -2.71 2.16 -1.65
C ARG A 105 -4.18 2.49 -1.81
N ASP A 106 -4.79 3.17 -0.84
CA ASP A 106 -6.21 3.51 -0.90
C ASP A 106 -6.53 4.44 -2.08
N ARG A 107 -5.66 5.42 -2.34
CA ARG A 107 -5.79 6.31 -3.49
C ARG A 107 -5.65 5.56 -4.81
N LEU A 108 -4.72 4.61 -4.89
CA LEU A 108 -4.59 3.74 -6.06
C LEU A 108 -5.87 2.93 -6.30
N ILE A 109 -6.46 2.37 -5.24
CA ILE A 109 -7.72 1.63 -5.32
C ILE A 109 -8.87 2.52 -5.78
N GLU A 110 -8.96 3.77 -5.31
CA GLU A 110 -9.96 4.74 -5.78
C GLU A 110 -9.84 5.05 -7.28
N ILE A 111 -8.61 5.26 -7.75
CA ILE A 111 -8.32 5.44 -9.18
C ILE A 111 -8.76 4.18 -9.95
N ALA A 112 -8.37 2.99 -9.48
CA ALA A 112 -8.69 1.73 -10.15
C ALA A 112 -10.20 1.49 -10.25
N LYS A 113 -10.95 1.71 -9.16
CA LYS A 113 -12.42 1.63 -9.15
C LYS A 113 -13.04 2.57 -10.18
N THR A 114 -12.50 3.78 -10.30
CA THR A 114 -13.00 4.78 -11.25
C THR A 114 -12.68 4.41 -12.69
N LEU A 115 -11.47 3.90 -12.96
CA LEU A 115 -11.09 3.40 -14.28
C LEU A 115 -11.90 2.16 -14.69
N ARG A 116 -12.22 1.27 -13.74
CA ARG A 116 -13.11 0.13 -13.97
C ARG A 116 -14.53 0.57 -14.32
N ARG A 117 -15.01 1.64 -13.68
CA ARG A 117 -16.31 2.26 -14.00
C ARG A 117 -16.30 2.94 -15.36
N PHE A 118 -15.18 3.53 -15.77
CA PHE A 118 -15.03 4.23 -17.05
C PHE A 118 -13.84 3.69 -17.87
N PRO A 119 -13.98 2.50 -18.49
CA PRO A 119 -12.86 1.81 -19.14
C PRO A 119 -12.14 2.62 -20.23
N TRP A 120 -12.82 3.57 -20.89
CA TRP A 120 -12.21 4.43 -21.90
C TRP A 120 -11.05 5.28 -21.34
N MET A 121 -11.08 5.62 -20.04
CA MET A 121 -10.03 6.39 -19.38
C MET A 121 -8.70 5.64 -19.33
N VAL A 122 -8.73 4.30 -19.31
CA VAL A 122 -7.53 3.46 -19.40
C VAL A 122 -6.76 3.73 -20.70
N GLY A 123 -7.48 3.91 -21.81
CA GLY A 123 -6.87 4.27 -23.10
C GLY A 123 -6.18 5.64 -23.05
N VAL A 124 -6.78 6.61 -22.37
CA VAL A 124 -6.24 7.97 -22.20
C VAL A 124 -4.99 7.97 -21.33
N VAL A 125 -4.96 7.15 -20.28
CA VAL A 125 -3.80 6.97 -19.39
C VAL A 125 -2.63 6.30 -20.13
N ARG A 126 -2.90 5.24 -20.91
CA ARG A 126 -1.87 4.49 -21.66
C ARG A 126 -1.12 5.32 -22.70
N GLN A 127 -1.77 6.34 -23.27
CA GLN A 127 -1.16 7.18 -24.31
C GLN A 127 -0.12 8.17 -23.76
N ARG A 128 0.09 8.24 -22.44
CA ARG A 128 0.92 9.28 -21.82
C ARG A 128 2.00 8.74 -20.91
N PRO A 129 3.10 9.47 -20.75
CA PRO A 129 4.12 9.14 -19.77
C PRO A 129 3.58 9.40 -18.36
N MET A 130 3.14 8.35 -17.68
CA MET A 130 2.58 8.45 -16.33
C MET A 130 3.63 8.36 -15.21
N SER A 131 4.88 8.01 -15.54
CA SER A 131 5.94 7.68 -14.56
C SER A 131 6.23 8.77 -13.51
N ILE A 132 5.95 10.04 -13.82
CA ILE A 132 6.21 11.19 -12.93
C ILE A 132 4.93 11.66 -12.24
N LEU A 133 3.75 11.22 -12.69
CA LEU A 133 2.48 11.73 -12.20
C LEU A 133 2.26 11.33 -10.73
N HIS A 134 1.85 12.28 -9.90
CA HIS A 134 1.41 11.97 -8.54
C HIS A 134 -0.04 11.46 -8.55
N PRO A 135 -0.44 10.43 -7.77
CA PRO A 135 -1.81 9.88 -7.79
C PRO A 135 -2.93 10.90 -7.57
N TYR A 136 -2.73 11.92 -6.74
CA TYR A 136 -3.70 13.01 -6.53
C TYR A 136 -3.90 13.96 -7.73
N MET A 137 -3.03 13.90 -8.74
CA MET A 137 -3.24 14.65 -9.99
C MET A 137 -4.27 13.96 -10.91
N VAL A 138 -4.63 12.72 -10.60
CA VAL A 138 -5.70 12.01 -11.29
C VAL A 138 -7.01 12.44 -10.65
N GLU A 139 -7.75 13.28 -11.35
CA GLU A 139 -9.08 13.73 -10.93
C GLU A 139 -10.11 13.28 -11.94
N VAL A 140 -11.29 12.86 -11.47
CA VAL A 140 -12.39 12.46 -12.34
C VAL A 140 -13.62 13.25 -12.01
N TYR A 141 -14.23 13.80 -13.05
CA TYR A 141 -15.42 14.63 -12.97
C TYR A 141 -16.55 13.97 -13.74
N VAL A 142 -17.75 13.96 -13.17
CA VAL A 142 -18.96 13.48 -13.83
C VAL A 142 -19.96 14.62 -13.90
N ALA A 143 -20.48 14.87 -15.09
CA ALA A 143 -21.57 15.81 -15.27
C ALA A 143 -22.80 15.34 -14.47
N ARG A 144 -23.46 16.26 -13.77
CA ARG A 144 -24.58 15.92 -12.88
C ARG A 144 -25.76 15.28 -13.63
N ASP A 145 -25.95 15.66 -14.88
CA ASP A 145 -26.95 15.11 -15.79
C ASP A 145 -26.52 13.78 -16.44
N GLY A 146 -25.32 13.29 -16.13
CA GLY A 146 -24.73 12.08 -16.70
C GLY A 146 -24.32 12.19 -18.17
N SER A 147 -24.38 13.39 -18.77
CA SER A 147 -24.11 13.59 -20.20
C SER A 147 -22.64 13.44 -20.59
N GLU A 148 -21.74 13.67 -19.63
CA GLU A 148 -20.31 13.73 -19.87
C GLU A 148 -19.53 13.20 -18.65
N THR A 149 -18.41 12.54 -18.93
CA THR A 149 -17.45 12.13 -17.90
C THR A 149 -16.07 12.56 -18.33
N CYS A 150 -15.30 13.10 -17.39
CA CYS A 150 -14.00 13.69 -17.68
C CYS A 150 -12.92 13.16 -16.75
N ILE A 151 -11.72 12.94 -17.28
CA ILE A 151 -10.51 12.66 -16.52
C ILE A 151 -9.52 13.79 -16.71
N SER A 152 -9.05 14.36 -15.61
CA SER A 152 -7.93 15.29 -15.57
C SER A 152 -6.70 14.56 -15.06
N LEU A 153 -5.60 14.70 -15.80
CA LEU A 153 -4.28 14.15 -15.42
C LEU A 153 -3.26 15.27 -15.21
N THR A 154 -3.64 16.53 -15.45
CA THR A 154 -2.81 17.72 -15.26
C THR A 154 -3.70 18.89 -14.84
N SER A 155 -3.12 20.00 -14.40
CA SER A 155 -3.88 21.17 -13.95
C SER A 155 -4.67 21.90 -15.05
N SER A 156 -4.43 21.63 -16.33
CA SER A 156 -4.97 22.44 -17.44
C SER A 156 -5.62 21.67 -18.57
N LYS A 157 -5.49 20.33 -18.60
CA LYS A 157 -6.01 19.49 -19.69
C LYS A 157 -6.81 18.32 -19.12
N ALA A 158 -8.08 18.27 -19.50
CA ALA A 158 -8.95 17.14 -19.21
C ALA A 158 -9.36 16.45 -20.51
N TYR A 159 -9.77 15.20 -20.39
CA TYR A 159 -10.32 14.42 -21.49
C TYR A 159 -11.74 14.13 -21.09
N CYS A 160 -12.69 14.49 -21.94
CA CYS A 160 -14.09 14.27 -21.68
C CYS A 160 -14.67 13.35 -22.73
N ALA A 161 -15.45 12.37 -22.28
CA ALA A 161 -16.19 11.47 -23.14
C ALA A 161 -17.67 11.84 -23.14
N GLN A 162 -18.20 12.03 -24.34
CA GLN A 162 -19.62 12.20 -24.61
C GLN A 162 -20.01 11.18 -25.69
N ASN A 163 -21.10 10.44 -25.50
CA ASN A 163 -21.60 9.45 -26.46
C ASN A 163 -20.55 8.44 -26.95
N GLY A 164 -19.61 8.05 -26.08
CA GLY A 164 -18.58 7.05 -26.39
C GLY A 164 -17.32 7.57 -27.10
N ALA A 165 -17.26 8.86 -27.45
CA ALA A 165 -16.06 9.48 -28.01
C ALA A 165 -15.36 10.37 -26.97
N ALA A 166 -14.08 10.11 -26.71
CA ALA A 166 -13.24 10.89 -25.81
C ALA A 166 -12.43 11.95 -26.57
N LYS A 167 -12.49 13.20 -26.12
CA LYS A 167 -11.75 14.32 -26.70
C LYS A 167 -10.99 15.10 -25.61
N GLU A 168 -9.84 15.65 -25.97
CA GLU A 168 -9.13 16.60 -25.11
C GLU A 168 -9.89 17.92 -25.05
N VAL A 169 -10.11 18.43 -23.85
CA VAL A 169 -10.77 19.71 -23.59
C VAL A 169 -10.01 20.51 -22.54
N LYS A 170 -10.11 21.83 -22.63
CA LYS A 170 -9.69 22.71 -21.54
C LYS A 170 -10.86 22.85 -20.55
N LEU A 171 -10.79 22.10 -19.46
CA LEU A 171 -11.83 22.08 -18.43
C LEU A 171 -11.48 23.09 -17.35
N GLU A 172 -12.06 24.29 -17.42
CA GLU A 172 -11.94 25.32 -16.39
C GLU A 172 -13.14 25.19 -15.45
N LEU A 173 -12.89 24.78 -14.21
CA LEU A 173 -13.91 24.55 -13.20
C LEU A 173 -13.72 25.50 -12.02
N GLU A 174 -14.83 26.00 -11.49
CA GLU A 174 -14.89 26.75 -10.25
C GLU A 174 -15.66 25.95 -9.21
N PHE A 175 -15.07 25.79 -8.03
CA PHE A 175 -15.73 25.14 -6.91
C PHE A 175 -17.03 25.88 -6.59
N SER A 176 -18.12 25.13 -6.45
CA SER A 176 -19.42 25.68 -6.06
C SER A 176 -19.77 25.35 -4.61
N ARG A 177 -19.77 24.06 -4.24
CA ARG A 177 -20.26 23.59 -2.93
C ARG A 177 -19.95 22.11 -2.72
N TYR A 178 -20.13 21.64 -1.49
CA TYR A 178 -20.18 20.22 -1.17
C TYR A 178 -21.62 19.72 -1.20
N GLU A 179 -21.86 18.56 -1.81
CA GLU A 179 -23.16 17.89 -1.79
C GLU A 179 -23.00 16.38 -1.66
N VAL A 180 -24.07 15.70 -1.23
CA VAL A 180 -24.11 14.23 -1.19
C VAL A 180 -24.32 13.69 -2.61
N TYR A 181 -23.38 12.88 -3.08
CA TYR A 181 -23.44 12.16 -4.35
C TYR A 181 -22.91 10.74 -4.15
N GLU A 182 -23.72 9.73 -4.52
CA GLU A 182 -23.43 8.31 -4.27
C GLU A 182 -23.07 8.03 -2.80
N ASP A 183 -23.91 8.52 -1.88
CA ASP A 183 -23.78 8.36 -0.43
C ASP A 183 -22.49 8.94 0.19
N LYS A 184 -21.74 9.74 -0.58
CA LYS A 184 -20.53 10.44 -0.12
C LYS A 184 -20.66 11.94 -0.30
N ILE A 185 -20.04 12.72 0.58
CA ILE A 185 -19.89 14.16 0.39
C ILE A 185 -18.85 14.39 -0.73
N ARG A 186 -19.26 15.05 -1.80
CA ARG A 186 -18.44 15.33 -2.98
C ARG A 186 -18.40 16.82 -3.28
N GLU A 187 -17.29 17.27 -3.85
CA GLU A 187 -17.14 18.62 -4.37
C GLU A 187 -17.90 18.76 -5.69
N VAL A 188 -18.74 19.79 -5.77
CA VAL A 188 -19.47 20.17 -6.98
C VAL A 188 -18.82 21.41 -7.56
N TYR A 189 -18.57 21.35 -8.86
CA TYR A 189 -17.93 22.38 -9.65
C TYR A 189 -18.86 22.90 -10.75
N ARG A 190 -18.64 24.14 -11.14
CA ARG A 190 -19.31 24.78 -12.28
C ARG A 190 -18.28 25.18 -13.33
N PRO A 191 -18.59 25.04 -14.63
CA PRO A 191 -17.74 25.58 -15.68
C PRO A 191 -17.46 27.08 -15.48
N LYS A 192 -16.19 27.48 -15.62
CA LYS A 192 -15.73 28.86 -15.55
C LYS A 192 -15.34 29.35 -16.95
N GLY A 193 -15.50 30.66 -17.18
CA GLY A 193 -15.04 31.32 -18.40
C GLY A 193 -15.98 31.22 -19.60
N LEU A 194 -15.53 31.72 -20.77
CA LEU A 194 -16.30 31.82 -22.01
C LEU A 194 -16.83 30.46 -22.53
N LEU A 195 -16.25 29.34 -22.07
CA LEU A 195 -16.63 27.98 -22.44
C LEU A 195 -17.79 27.40 -21.61
N ALA A 196 -18.30 28.13 -20.60
CA ALA A 196 -19.50 27.75 -19.85
C ALA A 196 -20.74 27.61 -20.75
N PHE A 197 -20.76 28.27 -21.92
CA PHE A 197 -21.83 28.16 -22.91
C PHE A 197 -21.64 26.99 -23.90
N ALA A 198 -20.41 26.45 -24.02
CA ALA A 198 -20.06 25.36 -24.94
C ALA A 198 -20.03 23.98 -24.26
N THR A 199 -20.07 23.95 -22.93
CA THR A 199 -20.12 22.72 -22.13
C THR A 199 -21.54 22.17 -22.09
N ALA A 200 -21.68 20.85 -22.30
CA ALA A 200 -23.00 20.21 -22.32
C ALA A 200 -23.67 20.22 -20.94
N ALA A 201 -22.87 20.25 -19.87
CA ALA A 201 -23.32 20.15 -18.49
C ALA A 201 -23.10 21.44 -17.69
N ARG A 202 -24.06 21.76 -16.82
CA ARG A 202 -24.03 22.96 -15.95
C ARG A 202 -23.24 22.76 -14.65
N GLU A 203 -23.13 21.53 -14.17
CA GLU A 203 -22.43 21.19 -12.92
C GLU A 203 -21.73 19.84 -13.07
N TYR A 204 -20.53 19.74 -12.49
CA TYR A 204 -19.72 18.53 -12.44
C TYR A 204 -19.47 18.12 -10.99
N VAL A 205 -19.50 16.84 -10.72
CA VAL A 205 -19.17 16.25 -9.41
C VAL A 205 -17.79 15.62 -9.50
N ARG A 206 -16.90 15.95 -8.57
CA ARG A 206 -15.59 15.31 -8.46
C ARG A 206 -15.71 13.95 -7.74
N LEU A 207 -15.35 12.88 -8.43
CA LEU A 207 -15.37 11.52 -7.91
C LEU A 207 -14.11 11.12 -7.15
N ILE A 208 -12.95 11.62 -7.59
CA ILE A 208 -11.64 11.38 -6.99
C ILE A 208 -10.76 12.61 -7.14
#